data_AF-R4SNK3-F1
#
_entry.id   AF-R4SNK3-F1
#
_cell.length_a   1.000
_cell.length_b   1.000
_cell.length_c   1.000
_cell.angle_alpha   90.00
_cell.angle_beta   90.00
_cell.angle_gamma   90.00
#
_symmetry.space_group_name_H-M   'P 1'
#
loop_
_entity.id
_entity.type
_entity.pdbx_description
1 polymer ?
#
loop_
_entity_poly.entity_id
_entity_poly.type
_entity_poly.pdbx_seq_one_letter_code
_entity_poly.pdbx_strand_id
1 'polypeptide(L)'
;MMNAAKTLGAVIVLAATTAACGAGGPGAPANTSTPPVVTTPSDLPTSLPASPPVAKPPMSRPTVGPPPSDRMLPPSQVETQLPAQVSAENGGLNVHLELSGCDEARANLAEENAQRVVVHVTIDHGKPGQMCPQVIRYVVLPVKLAEPLGTRTVVL
;
A
#
# COMPACT_ATOMS: atom_id res chain seq x y z
N MET A 1 19.94 26.94 39.65
CA MET A 1 19.17 26.86 40.91
C MET A 1 17.85 26.18 40.58
N MET A 2 17.45 25.14 41.31
CA MET A 2 16.22 24.38 41.03
C MET A 2 14.94 25.10 41.50
N ASN A 3 13.79 24.66 40.96
CA ASN A 3 12.46 24.52 41.57
C ASN A 3 11.50 24.07 40.42
N ALA A 4 11.10 22.81 40.21
CA ALA A 4 10.45 21.80 41.05
C ALA A 4 8.94 22.03 41.30
N ALA A 5 8.07 21.28 40.61
CA ALA A 5 6.67 21.00 40.98
C ALA A 5 6.13 19.71 40.30
N LYS A 6 5.18 19.01 40.94
CA LYS A 6 4.60 17.69 40.55
C LYS A 6 3.07 17.77 40.44
N THR A 7 2.47 16.95 39.57
CA THR A 7 1.10 16.36 39.65
C THR A 7 1.09 15.10 38.75
N LEU A 8 0.70 13.88 39.16
CA LEU A 8 -0.65 13.35 39.51
C LEU A 8 -1.67 13.58 38.36
N GLY A 9 -2.36 12.60 37.75
CA GLY A 9 -2.42 11.14 37.96
C GLY A 9 -3.88 10.66 38.15
N ALA A 10 -4.45 9.89 37.21
CA ALA A 10 -5.74 9.19 37.37
C ALA A 10 -5.93 8.06 36.34
N VAL A 11 -6.50 6.93 36.78
CA VAL A 11 -6.88 5.75 35.97
C VAL A 11 -8.39 5.60 36.01
N ILE A 12 -9.05 5.31 34.88
CA ILE A 12 -10.41 4.75 34.86
C ILE A 12 -10.49 3.63 33.82
N VAL A 13 -10.86 2.44 34.29
CA VAL A 13 -11.25 1.25 33.51
C VAL A 13 -12.71 0.95 33.85
N LEU A 14 -13.56 0.66 32.86
CA LEU A 14 -14.87 0.01 33.03
C LEU A 14 -15.27 -0.51 31.61
N ALA A 15 -15.22 -1.80 31.30
CA ALA A 15 -16.05 -2.95 31.74
C ALA A 15 -17.22 -3.24 30.76
N ALA A 16 -17.42 -4.52 30.44
CA ALA A 16 -18.30 -5.00 29.39
C ALA A 16 -19.69 -5.41 29.88
N THR A 17 -20.67 -5.50 28.96
CA THR A 17 -21.92 -6.25 29.18
C THR A 17 -22.37 -7.02 27.92
N THR A 18 -22.80 -8.26 28.15
CA THR A 18 -23.33 -9.22 27.17
C THR A 18 -24.82 -9.47 27.41
N ALA A 19 -25.63 -9.59 26.34
CA ALA A 19 -26.88 -10.36 26.31
C ALA A 19 -27.32 -10.50 24.83
N ALA A 20 -27.63 -11.64 24.21
CA ALA A 20 -28.30 -12.90 24.60
C ALA A 20 -29.83 -12.92 24.36
N CYS A 21 -30.21 -13.66 23.30
CA CYS A 21 -31.36 -14.56 23.14
C CYS A 21 -32.81 -14.15 23.53
N GLY A 22 -33.72 -14.32 22.56
CA GLY A 22 -35.14 -14.69 22.76
C GLY A 22 -35.59 -15.47 21.51
N ALA A 23 -35.91 -16.77 21.61
CA ALA A 23 -37.21 -17.32 22.02
C ALA A 23 -38.37 -16.83 21.12
N GLY A 24 -39.14 -17.65 20.39
CA GLY A 24 -39.36 -19.10 20.48
C GLY A 24 -40.77 -19.37 21.00
N GLY A 25 -41.70 -19.74 20.12
CA GLY A 25 -43.11 -20.02 20.49
C GLY A 25 -43.81 -20.95 19.49
N PRO A 26 -44.83 -21.74 19.91
CA PRO A 26 -45.13 -23.03 19.27
C PRO A 26 -46.53 -23.13 18.63
N GLY A 27 -46.70 -24.06 17.68
CA GLY A 27 -48.02 -24.39 17.11
C GLY A 27 -48.03 -25.61 16.18
N ALA A 28 -48.64 -26.71 16.63
CA ALA A 28 -49.00 -27.93 15.91
C ALA A 28 -50.19 -28.59 16.68
N PRO A 29 -50.98 -29.55 16.13
CA PRO A 29 -50.84 -30.32 14.86
C PRO A 29 -52.03 -29.99 13.89
N ALA A 30 -52.51 -30.80 12.91
CA ALA A 30 -52.30 -32.20 12.57
C ALA A 30 -52.68 -32.59 11.11
N ASN A 31 -52.23 -33.78 10.69
CA ASN A 31 -52.87 -34.77 9.80
C ASN A 31 -53.56 -34.32 8.47
N THR A 32 -52.93 -34.65 7.33
CA THR A 32 -53.45 -35.68 6.38
C THR A 32 -52.42 -36.03 5.30
N SER A 33 -52.46 -37.27 4.80
CA SER A 33 -51.45 -37.82 3.88
C SER A 33 -51.93 -37.85 2.42
N THR A 34 -51.33 -37.01 1.57
CA THR A 34 -51.23 -37.26 0.13
C THR A 34 -49.95 -36.60 -0.41
N PRO A 35 -49.02 -37.32 -1.07
CA PRO A 35 -47.92 -36.68 -1.77
C PRO A 35 -48.46 -35.98 -3.03
N PRO A 36 -48.25 -34.66 -3.22
CA PRO A 36 -48.59 -34.02 -4.48
C PRO A 36 -47.67 -34.52 -5.59
N VAL A 37 -48.23 -34.70 -6.79
CA VAL A 37 -47.50 -35.07 -8.00
C VAL A 37 -46.43 -34.02 -8.29
N VAL A 38 -45.19 -34.47 -8.56
CA VAL A 38 -44.13 -33.59 -9.07
C VAL A 38 -44.43 -33.26 -10.52
N THR A 39 -45.08 -32.12 -10.77
CA THR A 39 -45.05 -31.48 -12.07
C THR A 39 -43.76 -30.66 -12.20
N THR A 40 -42.88 -31.06 -13.10
CA THR A 40 -41.71 -30.29 -13.51
C THR A 40 -42.16 -28.91 -14.00
N PRO A 41 -41.55 -27.80 -13.52
CA PRO A 41 -41.79 -26.49 -14.10
C PRO A 41 -41.18 -26.45 -15.50
N SER A 42 -42.03 -26.41 -16.53
CA SER A 42 -41.60 -26.08 -17.89
C SER A 42 -41.58 -24.55 -18.05
N ASP A 43 -40.53 -24.06 -18.68
CA ASP A 43 -40.43 -22.74 -19.32
C ASP A 43 -40.50 -21.50 -18.41
N LEU A 44 -39.34 -21.14 -17.86
CA LEU A 44 -39.02 -19.75 -17.51
C LEU A 44 -38.27 -19.11 -18.71
N PRO A 45 -38.70 -17.94 -19.24
CA PRO A 45 -38.04 -17.33 -20.39
C PRO A 45 -36.64 -16.81 -20.04
N THR A 46 -35.61 -17.50 -20.56
CA THR A 46 -34.21 -17.08 -20.44
C THR A 46 -33.92 -15.89 -21.34
N SER A 47 -34.06 -14.68 -20.81
CA SER A 47 -33.35 -13.50 -21.32
C SER A 47 -33.03 -12.53 -20.18
N LEU A 48 -31.77 -12.52 -19.75
CA LEU A 48 -31.24 -11.42 -18.95
C LEU A 48 -31.06 -10.19 -19.88
N PRO A 49 -31.29 -8.96 -19.38
CA PRO A 49 -30.95 -7.76 -20.14
C PRO A 49 -29.45 -7.71 -20.43
N ALA A 50 -29.08 -7.23 -21.63
CA ALA A 50 -27.69 -7.14 -22.04
C ALA A 50 -26.86 -6.28 -21.06
N SER A 51 -25.72 -6.80 -20.61
CA SER A 51 -24.81 -6.06 -19.74
C SER A 51 -24.41 -4.72 -20.39
N PRO A 52 -24.39 -3.61 -19.63
CA PRO A 52 -23.90 -2.34 -20.15
C PRO A 52 -22.43 -2.48 -20.61
N PRO A 53 -21.98 -1.68 -21.58
CA PRO A 53 -20.60 -1.73 -22.05
C PRO A 53 -19.65 -1.50 -20.88
N VAL A 54 -18.65 -2.37 -20.75
CA VAL A 54 -17.63 -2.28 -19.69
C VAL A 54 -16.92 -0.95 -19.84
N ALA A 55 -17.20 -0.02 -18.92
CA ALA A 55 -16.47 1.23 -18.84
C ALA A 55 -14.99 0.93 -18.65
N LYS A 56 -14.15 1.46 -19.54
CA LYS A 56 -12.69 1.33 -19.43
C LYS A 56 -12.28 1.78 -18.02
N PRO A 57 -11.55 0.96 -17.23
CA PRO A 57 -11.10 1.37 -15.92
C PRO A 57 -10.36 2.71 -16.00
N PRO A 58 -10.56 3.63 -15.05
CA PRO A 58 -9.81 4.88 -15.02
C PRO A 58 -8.31 4.57 -15.03
N MET A 59 -7.51 5.41 -15.71
CA MET A 59 -6.05 5.28 -15.76
C MET A 59 -5.37 5.72 -14.45
N SER A 60 -5.95 5.32 -13.30
CA SER A 60 -5.47 5.61 -11.95
C SER A 60 -4.56 4.52 -11.37
N ARG A 61 -4.34 3.42 -12.10
CA ARG A 61 -3.27 2.47 -11.76
C ARG A 61 -1.92 3.14 -12.03
N PRO A 62 -0.99 3.21 -11.06
CA PRO A 62 0.37 3.66 -11.31
C PRO A 62 0.97 2.85 -12.48
N THR A 63 1.34 3.55 -13.55
CA THR A 63 1.79 2.93 -14.83
C THR A 63 3.17 2.29 -14.70
N VAL A 64 3.88 2.57 -13.61
CA VAL A 64 5.20 2.05 -13.27
C VAL A 64 5.00 0.96 -12.21
N GLY A 65 5.30 -0.29 -12.58
CA GLY A 65 5.45 -1.37 -11.60
C GLY A 65 6.86 -1.34 -10.98
N PRO A 66 7.21 -2.34 -10.14
CA PRO A 66 8.58 -2.52 -9.69
C PRO A 66 9.55 -2.51 -10.89
N PRO A 67 10.74 -1.89 -10.76
CA PRO A 67 11.71 -1.87 -11.85
C PRO A 67 12.21 -3.30 -12.13
N PRO A 68 12.58 -3.63 -13.37
CA PRO A 68 13.04 -4.97 -13.71
C PRO A 68 14.41 -5.24 -13.08
N SER A 69 14.54 -6.39 -12.40
CA SER A 69 15.66 -6.68 -11.49
C SER A 69 17.01 -6.89 -12.19
N ASP A 70 17.01 -7.23 -13.48
CA ASP A 70 18.19 -7.38 -14.33
C ASP A 70 18.97 -6.07 -14.55
N ARG A 71 18.34 -4.92 -14.24
CA ARG A 71 18.95 -3.58 -14.37
C ARG A 71 19.38 -2.97 -13.04
N MET A 72 19.12 -3.64 -11.91
CA MET A 72 19.46 -3.12 -10.59
C MET A 72 20.94 -3.36 -10.27
N LEU A 73 21.53 -2.46 -9.48
CA LEU A 73 22.83 -2.69 -8.86
C LEU A 73 22.72 -3.89 -7.89
N PRO A 74 23.77 -4.71 -7.78
CA PRO A 74 23.77 -5.83 -6.85
C PRO A 74 23.71 -5.31 -5.40
N PRO A 75 23.07 -6.03 -4.46
CA PRO A 75 23.00 -5.61 -3.05
C PRO A 75 24.37 -5.37 -2.40
N SER A 76 25.43 -6.00 -2.90
CA SER A 76 26.81 -5.77 -2.44
C SER A 76 27.42 -4.43 -2.85
N GLN A 77 26.77 -3.67 -3.74
CA GLN A 77 27.20 -2.35 -4.19
C GLN A 77 26.30 -1.23 -3.63
N VAL A 78 25.23 -1.56 -2.88
CA VAL A 78 24.27 -0.58 -2.34
C VAL A 78 24.14 -0.77 -0.84
N GLU A 79 24.64 0.20 -0.08
CA GLU A 79 24.39 0.35 1.34
C GLU A 79 23.19 1.28 1.51
N THR A 80 22.09 0.82 2.12
CA THR A 80 20.86 1.62 2.29
C THR A 80 20.23 1.36 3.64
N GLN A 81 19.74 2.43 4.29
CA GLN A 81 18.93 2.33 5.51
C GLN A 81 17.41 2.36 5.24
N LEU A 82 17.02 2.53 3.98
CA LEU A 82 15.61 2.66 3.56
C LEU A 82 15.25 1.65 2.44
N PRO A 83 13.97 1.29 2.28
CA PRO A 83 13.54 0.31 1.27
C PRO A 83 13.55 0.94 -0.14
N ALA A 84 14.73 0.98 -0.75
CA ALA A 84 14.96 1.45 -2.10
C ALA A 84 15.82 0.47 -2.91
N GLN A 85 15.66 0.53 -4.22
CA GLN A 85 16.53 -0.14 -5.19
C GLN A 85 17.26 0.92 -6.02
N VAL A 86 18.45 0.62 -6.53
CA VAL A 86 19.23 1.55 -7.35
C VAL A 86 19.62 0.89 -8.65
N SER A 87 19.55 1.63 -9.76
CA SER A 87 20.14 1.23 -11.04
C SER A 87 21.06 2.34 -11.58
N ALA A 88 22.16 1.97 -12.22
CA ALA A 88 22.98 2.91 -12.97
C ALA A 88 22.53 2.93 -14.44
N GLU A 89 22.24 4.12 -14.98
CA GLU A 89 21.79 4.29 -16.37
C GLU A 89 22.28 5.63 -16.93
N ASN A 90 22.69 5.68 -18.20
CA ASN A 90 23.08 6.91 -18.91
C ASN A 90 24.14 7.77 -18.19
N GLY A 91 25.03 7.15 -17.41
CA GLY A 91 26.06 7.82 -16.62
C GLY A 91 25.59 8.39 -15.27
N GLY A 92 24.31 8.23 -14.91
CA GLY A 92 23.75 8.62 -13.62
C GLY A 92 23.23 7.42 -12.82
N LEU A 93 22.56 7.71 -11.71
CA LEU A 93 21.80 6.76 -10.90
C LEU A 93 20.31 7.05 -11.00
N ASN A 94 19.50 6.00 -10.87
CA ASN A 94 18.07 6.08 -10.64
C ASN A 94 17.78 5.36 -9.31
N VAL A 95 17.25 6.10 -8.33
CA VAL A 95 16.79 5.51 -7.05
C VAL A 95 15.29 5.23 -7.16
N HIS A 96 14.91 3.98 -6.95
CA HIS A 96 13.54 3.49 -7.08
C HIS A 96 12.93 3.32 -5.68
N LEU A 97 11.80 3.97 -5.42
CA LEU A 97 11.10 3.89 -4.13
C LEU A 97 9.61 3.56 -4.32
N GLU A 98 9.04 2.92 -3.30
CA GLU A 98 7.61 2.85 -3.07
C GLU A 98 7.19 3.97 -2.11
N LEU A 99 6.27 4.84 -2.54
CA LEU A 99 5.73 5.95 -1.74
C LEU A 99 4.24 5.76 -1.48
N SER A 100 3.77 6.18 -0.30
CA SER A 100 2.36 6.07 0.08
C SER A 100 1.60 7.37 -0.21
N GLY A 101 0.41 7.28 -0.80
CA GLY A 101 -0.58 8.37 -0.85
C GLY A 101 -0.07 9.75 -1.26
N CYS A 102 0.15 10.62 -0.26
CA CYS A 102 0.62 12.00 -0.44
C CYS A 102 2.14 12.16 -0.40
N ASP A 103 2.90 11.14 -0.03
CA ASP A 103 4.36 11.24 0.16
C ASP A 103 5.04 11.68 -1.15
N GLU A 104 5.90 12.68 -1.06
CA GLU A 104 6.80 13.10 -2.14
C GLU A 104 8.24 12.76 -1.77
N ALA A 105 9.10 12.49 -2.74
CA ALA A 105 10.50 12.21 -2.46
C ALA A 105 11.44 12.91 -3.44
N ARG A 106 12.64 13.24 -2.94
CA ARG A 106 13.75 13.84 -3.70
C ARG A 106 15.05 13.14 -3.32
N ALA A 107 15.89 12.88 -4.32
CA ALA A 107 17.23 12.33 -4.12
C ALA A 107 18.25 13.37 -4.60
N ASN A 108 19.27 13.64 -3.79
CA ASN A 108 20.32 14.60 -4.11
C ASN A 108 21.69 13.96 -3.87
N LEU A 109 22.64 14.23 -4.76
CA LEU A 109 24.04 13.85 -4.56
C LEU A 109 24.61 14.65 -3.38
N ALA A 110 25.10 13.95 -2.36
CA ALA A 110 25.69 14.56 -1.17
C ALA A 110 27.23 14.47 -1.18
N GLU A 111 27.77 13.36 -1.70
CA GLU A 111 29.21 13.15 -1.86
C GLU A 111 29.46 12.28 -3.11
N GLU A 112 30.48 12.62 -3.88
CA GLU A 112 31.00 11.76 -4.95
C GLU A 112 32.52 11.72 -4.86
N ASN A 113 33.08 10.52 -4.71
CA ASN A 113 34.53 10.30 -4.69
C ASN A 113 34.90 8.98 -5.39
N ALA A 114 36.17 8.58 -5.36
CA ALA A 114 36.68 7.38 -6.04
C ALA A 114 36.26 6.04 -5.41
N GLN A 115 35.72 6.04 -4.18
CA GLN A 115 35.29 4.85 -3.44
C GLN A 115 33.77 4.73 -3.35
N ARG A 116 33.06 5.85 -3.12
CA ARG A 116 31.62 5.87 -2.89
C ARG A 116 30.90 7.05 -3.55
N VAL A 117 29.59 6.86 -3.71
CA VAL A 117 28.61 7.87 -4.07
C VAL A 117 27.56 7.91 -2.96
N VAL A 118 27.43 9.03 -2.25
CA VAL A 118 26.43 9.21 -1.19
C VAL A 118 25.28 10.03 -1.74
N VAL A 119 24.07 9.50 -1.66
CA VAL A 119 22.83 10.12 -2.15
C VAL A 119 21.89 10.31 -0.97
N HIS A 120 21.60 11.56 -0.61
CA HIS A 120 20.59 11.84 0.40
C HIS A 120 19.20 11.77 -0.22
N VAL A 121 18.39 10.81 0.25
CA VAL A 121 16.96 10.73 -0.06
C VAL A 121 16.17 11.44 1.03
N THR A 122 15.29 12.36 0.64
CA THR A 122 14.33 13.03 1.52
C THR A 122 12.93 12.62 1.11
N ILE A 123 12.11 12.19 2.06
CA ILE A 123 10.68 11.89 1.86
C ILE A 123 9.89 12.91 2.67
N ASP A 124 9.08 13.73 1.98
CA ASP A 124 8.15 14.66 2.59
C ASP A 124 6.79 13.97 2.75
N HIS A 125 6.37 13.76 3.99
CA HIS A 125 5.09 13.11 4.29
C HIS A 125 3.89 14.06 4.12
N GLY A 126 2.73 13.47 3.82
CA GLY A 126 1.45 14.19 3.76
C GLY A 126 1.16 14.99 5.04
N LYS A 127 0.62 16.20 4.88
CA LYS A 127 0.37 17.11 6.02
C LYS A 127 -0.72 16.54 6.94
N PRO A 128 -0.58 16.66 8.28
CA PRO A 128 -1.64 16.27 9.22
C PRO A 128 -2.98 16.92 8.88
N GLY A 129 -4.06 16.12 8.88
CA GLY A 129 -5.41 16.58 8.53
C GLY A 129 -5.72 16.62 7.02
N GLN A 130 -4.75 16.32 6.15
CA GLN A 130 -5.01 16.16 4.71
C GLN A 130 -5.57 14.76 4.40
N MET A 131 -6.62 14.69 3.58
CA MET A 131 -7.08 13.43 2.99
C MET A 131 -6.06 12.96 1.95
N CYS A 132 -5.45 11.80 2.18
CA CYS A 132 -4.45 11.21 1.28
C CYS A 132 -4.98 9.94 0.60
N PRO A 133 -4.69 9.71 -0.68
CA PRO A 133 -5.05 8.47 -1.36
C PRO A 133 -4.44 7.23 -0.68
N GLN A 134 -5.22 6.17 -0.50
CA GLN A 134 -4.69 4.89 0.01
C GLN A 134 -4.13 4.05 -1.15
N VAL A 135 -3.06 4.55 -1.78
CA VAL A 135 -2.37 3.87 -2.90
C VAL A 135 -0.86 3.91 -2.70
N ILE A 136 -0.17 2.86 -3.15
CA ILE A 136 1.29 2.83 -3.27
C ILE A 136 1.65 3.29 -4.69
N ARG A 137 2.70 4.12 -4.81
CA ARG A 137 3.23 4.63 -6.08
C ARG A 137 4.71 4.28 -6.18
N TYR A 138 5.11 3.67 -7.29
CA TYR A 138 6.52 3.50 -7.63
C TYR A 138 7.04 4.81 -8.24
N VAL A 139 8.13 5.35 -7.70
CA VAL A 139 8.79 6.56 -8.21
C VAL A 139 10.25 6.27 -8.53
N VAL A 140 10.76 6.98 -9.53
CA VAL A 140 12.16 6.92 -9.95
C VAL A 140 12.77 8.31 -9.76
N LEU A 141 13.78 8.41 -8.92
CA LEU A 141 14.49 9.65 -8.60
C LEU A 141 15.85 9.65 -9.30
N PRO A 142 16.02 10.38 -10.42
CA PRO A 142 17.28 10.45 -11.14
C PRO A 142 18.30 11.33 -10.41
N VAL A 143 19.51 10.82 -10.24
CA VAL A 143 20.67 11.52 -9.65
C VAL A 143 21.78 11.56 -10.69
N LYS A 144 22.23 12.77 -11.02
CA LYS A 144 23.37 12.97 -11.93
C LYS A 144 24.66 12.76 -11.15
N LEU A 145 25.59 12.02 -11.75
CA LEU A 145 26.98 11.91 -11.28
C LEU A 145 27.89 12.79 -12.13
N ALA A 146 29.02 13.20 -11.57
CA ALA A 146 30.11 13.83 -12.31
C ALA A 146 30.90 12.80 -13.15
N GLU A 147 31.02 11.56 -12.66
CA GLU A 147 31.74 10.46 -13.31
C GLU A 147 30.89 9.18 -13.37
N PRO A 148 31.16 8.23 -14.29
CA PRO A 148 30.44 6.95 -14.35
C PRO A 148 30.59 6.13 -13.06
N LEU A 149 29.54 5.45 -12.57
CA LEU A 149 29.55 4.77 -11.26
C LEU A 149 30.73 3.80 -11.08
N GLY A 150 31.01 2.96 -12.08
CA GLY A 150 32.06 1.96 -12.00
C GLY A 150 31.84 0.97 -10.84
N THR A 151 32.89 0.71 -10.06
CA THR A 151 32.87 -0.20 -8.89
C THR A 151 32.57 0.51 -7.56
N ARG A 152 32.15 1.78 -7.59
CA ARG A 152 31.91 2.58 -6.38
C ARG A 152 30.66 2.09 -5.64
N THR A 153 30.71 2.07 -4.32
CA THR A 153 29.55 1.76 -3.48
C THR A 153 28.58 2.94 -3.48
N VAL A 154 27.28 2.68 -3.67
CA VAL A 154 26.22 3.68 -3.48
C VAL A 154 25.74 3.60 -2.03
N VAL A 155 25.64 4.75 -1.36
CA VAL A 155 25.12 4.88 0.00
C VAL A 155 23.85 5.74 -0.01
N LEU A 156 22.77 5.25 0.58
CA LEU A 156 21.45 5.92 0.72
C LEU A 156 21.06 6.16 2.18
#